data_AF-A0A2K5LFU0-F1
#
_entry.id   AF-A0A2K5LFU0-F1
#
_cell.length_a   1.000
_cell.length_b   1.000
_cell.length_c   1.000
_cell.angle_alpha   90.00
_cell.angle_beta   90.00
_cell.angle_gamma   90.00
#
_symmetry.space_group_name_H-M   'P 1'
#
loop_
_entity.id
_entity.type
_entity.pdbx_description
1 polymer ?
#
loop_
_entity_poly.entity_id
_entity_poly.type
_entity_poly.pdbx_seq_one_letter_code
_entity_poly.pdbx_strand_id
1 'polypeptide(L)' 'MGWSPFLLILLTHCTGSAQSVLTQPPSVSWATRPRLTISCTGSSSYIGTGYNVNCWQWLPGTDPKLL' A
#
# COMPACT_ATOMS: atom_id res chain seq x y z
N MET A 1 -35.77 14.64 39.79
CA MET A 1 -35.61 14.27 38.37
C MET A 1 -35.46 15.53 37.53
N GLY A 2 -34.23 15.89 37.12
CA GLY A 2 -33.96 17.13 36.36
C GLY A 2 -32.84 17.03 35.33
N TRP A 3 -32.24 15.84 35.18
CA TRP A 3 -31.09 15.58 34.30
C TRP A 3 -31.49 15.09 32.90
N SER A 4 -32.75 14.70 32.72
CA SER A 4 -33.31 14.22 31.46
C SER A 4 -33.18 15.22 30.29
N PRO A 5 -33.45 16.53 30.44
CA PRO A 5 -33.33 17.46 29.30
C PRO A 5 -31.87 17.62 28.84
N PHE A 6 -30.90 17.62 29.75
CA PHE A 6 -29.48 17.72 29.39
C PHE A 6 -28.96 16.47 28.65
N LEU A 7 -29.40 15.29 29.08
CA LEU A 7 -29.06 14.03 28.40
C LEU A 7 -29.63 13.99 26.98
N LEU A 8 -30.87 14.43 26.78
CA LEU A 8 -31.50 14.46 25.45
C LEU A 8 -30.81 15.45 24.49
N ILE A 9 -30.38 16.61 25.02
CA ILE A 9 -29.59 17.58 24.25
C ILE A 9 -28.24 16.96 23.87
N LEU A 10 -27.54 16.29 24.77
CA LEU A 10 -26.26 15.65 24.45
C LEU A 10 -26.41 14.55 23.38
N LEU A 11 -27.43 13.70 23.49
CA LEU A 11 -27.68 12.64 22.51
C LEU A 11 -27.96 13.20 21.10
N THR A 12 -28.73 14.28 21.01
CA THR A 12 -29.06 14.91 19.72
C THR A 12 -27.85 15.60 19.07
N HIS A 13 -26.90 16.10 19.86
CA HIS A 13 -25.67 16.73 19.37
C HIS A 13 -24.57 15.72 18.97
N CYS A 14 -24.67 14.46 19.39
CA CYS A 14 -23.66 13.44 19.09
C CYS A 14 -23.95 12.60 17.83
N THR A 15 -25.14 12.71 17.23
CA THR A 15 -25.48 12.03 15.97
C THR A 15 -24.97 12.79 14.75
N GLY A 16 -23.65 12.94 14.65
CA GLY A 16 -22.99 13.30 13.39
C GLY A 16 -22.88 12.06 12.51
N SER A 17 -23.59 12.03 11.38
CA SER A 17 -23.44 10.96 10.40
C SER A 17 -22.08 11.07 9.70
N ALA A 18 -21.09 10.29 10.15
CA ALA A 18 -19.81 10.15 9.47
C ALA A 18 -19.97 9.14 8.31
N GLN A 19 -20.34 9.63 7.13
CA GLN A 19 -20.37 8.80 5.93
C GLN A 19 -18.96 8.78 5.30
N SER A 20 -18.17 7.77 5.65
CA SER A 20 -16.84 7.56 5.04
C SER A 20 -17.00 6.88 3.68
N VAL A 21 -17.17 7.68 2.62
CA VAL A 21 -17.16 7.16 1.24
C VAL A 21 -15.73 7.09 0.75
N LEU A 22 -15.22 5.87 0.56
CA LEU A 22 -13.92 5.63 -0.07
C LEU A 22 -14.11 5.54 -1.59
N THR A 23 -14.00 6.68 -2.28
CA THR A 23 -14.03 6.70 -3.75
C THR A 23 -12.64 6.37 -4.26
N GLN A 24 -12.37 5.09 -4.46
CA GLN A 24 -11.15 4.67 -5.15
C GLN A 24 -11.33 4.95 -6.65
N PRO A 25 -10.45 5.76 -7.27
CA PRO A 25 -10.51 5.94 -8.71
C PRO A 25 -10.33 4.60 -9.41
N PRO A 26 -10.98 4.38 -10.58
CA PRO A 26 -10.78 3.16 -11.35
C PRO A 26 -9.28 2.95 -11.57
N SER A 27 -8.80 1.76 -11.24
CA SER A 27 -7.40 1.40 -11.42
C SER A 27 -7.02 1.59 -12.89
N VAL A 28 -6.19 2.58 -13.18
CA VAL A 28 -5.70 2.82 -14.53
C VAL A 28 -4.56 1.84 -14.80
N SER A 29 -4.85 0.75 -15.51
CA SER A 29 -3.81 -0.10 -16.10
C SER A 29 -3.31 0.57 -17.39
N TRP A 30 -2.47 1.59 -17.27
CA TRP A 30 -1.90 2.26 -18.44
C TRP A 30 -0.61 1.61 -18.92
N ALA A 31 -0.61 1.39 -20.24
CA ALA A 31 0.50 1.28 -21.18
C ALA A 31 1.46 0.08 -21.11
N THR A 32 1.48 -0.64 -22.23
CA THR A 32 2.62 -1.36 -22.81
C THR A 32 3.94 -0.79 -22.33
N ARG A 33 4.60 -1.51 -21.41
CA ARG A 33 5.82 -1.01 -20.75
C ARG A 33 6.98 -1.00 -21.76
N PRO A 34 7.67 0.14 -21.95
CA PRO A 34 9.04 0.12 -22.42
C PRO A 34 9.88 -0.80 -21.52
N ARG A 35 10.95 -1.41 -22.04
CA ARG A 35 11.88 -2.21 -21.23
C ARG A 35 12.40 -1.35 -20.07
N LEU A 36 12.01 -1.69 -18.84
CA LEU A 36 12.46 -1.00 -17.64
C LEU A 36 13.72 -1.67 -17.12
N THR A 37 14.81 -0.91 -17.02
CA THR A 37 16.05 -1.36 -16.40
C THR A 37 16.04 -0.94 -14.94
N ILE A 38 16.12 -1.90 -14.02
CA ILE A 38 16.29 -1.66 -12.59
C ILE A 38 17.77 -1.83 -12.27
N SER A 39 18.42 -0.76 -11.81
CA SER A 39 19.83 -0.77 -11.44
C SER A 39 19.98 -0.95 -9.92
N CYS A 40 20.90 -1.81 -9.52
CA CYS A 40 21.33 -1.95 -8.14
C CYS A 40 22.84 -1.70 -8.04
N THR A 41 23.26 -1.14 -6.91
CA THR A 41 24.68 -0.89 -6.60
C THR A 41 24.97 -1.53 -5.26
N GLY A 42 26.07 -2.27 -5.19
CA GLY A 42 26.56 -2.90 -3.97
C GLY A 42 28.08 -2.81 -3.92
N SER A 43 28.64 -2.95 -2.72
CA SER A 43 30.09 -2.91 -2.54
C SER A 43 30.75 -4.15 -3.12
N SER A 44 32.06 -4.05 -3.39
CA SER A 44 32.88 -5.16 -3.90
C SER A 44 32.88 -6.39 -2.98
N SER A 45 32.60 -6.22 -1.68
CA SER A 45 32.45 -7.35 -0.76
C SER A 45 31.21 -8.22 -1.04
N TYR A 46 30.20 -7.70 -1.75
CA TYR A 46 28.94 -8.40 -2.04
C TYR A 46 28.70 -8.62 -3.54
N ILE A 47 29.24 -7.75 -4.40
CA ILE A 47 29.05 -7.78 -5.86
C ILE A 47 30.41 -7.93 -6.61
N GLY A 48 31.49 -8.21 -5.88
CA GLY A 48 32.83 -8.37 -6.44
C GLY A 48 33.07 -9.69 -7.17
N THR A 49 34.26 -9.80 -7.77
CA THR A 49 34.75 -10.97 -8.49
C THR A 49 34.77 -12.20 -7.59
N GLY A 50 33.81 -13.10 -7.77
CA GLY A 50 33.65 -14.33 -6.99
C GLY A 50 32.22 -14.58 -6.50
N TYR A 51 31.36 -13.57 -6.52
CA TYR A 51 29.95 -13.71 -6.14
C TYR A 51 29.04 -13.79 -7.36
N ASN A 52 28.08 -14.71 -7.32
CA ASN A 52 27.00 -14.74 -8.29
C ASN A 52 25.92 -13.73 -7.88
N VAL A 53 25.53 -12.88 -8.83
CA VAL A 53 24.42 -11.95 -8.66
C VAL A 53 23.23 -12.48 -9.43
N ASN A 54 22.14 -12.73 -8.71
CA ASN A 54 20.93 -13.32 -9.25
C ASN A 54 19.77 -12.34 -9.07
N CYS A 55 18.96 -12.18 -10.11
CA CYS A 55 17.76 -11.37 -10.06
C CYS A 55 16.56 -12.27 -9.73
N TRP A 56 15.74 -11.85 -8.77
CA TRP A 56 14.55 -12.59 -8.37
C TRP A 56 13.31 -11.72 -8.55
N GLN A 57 12.25 -12.31 -9.07
CA GLN A 57 10.95 -11.70 -9.17
C GLN A 57 10.02 -12.31 -8.11
N TRP A 58 9.43 -11.42 -7.29
CA TRP A 58 8.40 -11.76 -6.33
C TRP A 58 7.06 -11.18 -6.77
N LEU A 59 6.06 -12.05 -6.83
CA LEU A 59 4.69 -11.71 -7.16
C LEU A 59 3.80 -12.15 -5.98
N PRO A 60 2.81 -11.35 -5.56
CA PRO A 60 1.96 -11.68 -4.42
C PRO A 60 1.29 -13.05 -4.58
N GLY A 61 1.41 -13.91 -3.58
CA GLY A 61 0.79 -15.25 -3.59
C GLY A 61 1.49 -16.29 -4.47
N THR A 62 2.70 -15.99 -4.97
CA THR A 62 3.51 -16.94 -5.75
C THR A 62 4.91 -17.03 -5.18
N ASP A 63 5.52 -18.20 -5.39
CA ASP A 63 6.91 -18.45 -5.05
C ASP A 63 7.87 -17.55 -5.84
N PRO A 64 9.04 -17.23 -5.27
CA PRO A 64 10.05 -16.45 -5.96
C PRO A 64 10.51 -17.13 -7.22
N LYS A 65 10.60 -16.36 -8.31
CA LYS A 65 11.13 -16.83 -9.58
C LYS A 65 12.49 -16.21 -9.85
N LEU A 66 13.47 -17.05 -10.15
CA LEU A 66 14.76 -16.61 -10.67
C LEU A 66 14.58 -16.07 -12.10
N LEU A 67 15.11 -14.89 -12.38
CA LEU A 67 15.09 -14.23 -13.69
C LEU A 67 16.32 -14.59 -14.53
#